data_AF-A0A2G2VBM7-F1
#
_entry.id   AF-A0A2G2VBM7-F1
#
_cell.length_a   1.000
_cell.length_b   1.000
_cell.length_c   1.000
_cell.angle_alpha   90.00
_cell.angle_beta   90.00
_cell.angle_gamma   90.00
#
_symmetry.space_group_name_H-M   'P 1'
#
loop_
_entity.id
_entity.type
_entity.pdbx_description
1 polymer ?
#
loop_
_entity_poly.entity_id
_entity_poly.type
_entity_poly.pdbx_seq_one_letter_code
_entity_poly.pdbx_strand_id
1 'polypeptide(L)'
;MVQGSRKWHEKLPFALLGYRTTVLTSTGATPYLLVYGTEAVILAEVEIPSLRVIVEVEIDDNEWFKIRLEQLSLIDEKRMTSVEEKGKFSQNWQDPFIVKKVMPNGALYLTDIEGKMVEMTINADAVKRYYV
;
A
#
# COMPACT_ATOMS: atom_id res chain seq x y z
N MET A 1 -1.96 17.24 29.00
CA MET A 1 -3.11 16.94 28.12
C MET A 1 -2.67 17.13 26.68
N VAL A 2 -2.50 16.05 25.91
CA VAL A 2 -2.14 16.12 24.48
C VAL A 2 -3.41 16.53 23.71
N GLN A 3 -3.45 17.77 23.26
CA GLN A 3 -4.52 18.29 22.41
C GLN A 3 -4.44 17.64 21.03
N GLY A 4 -5.53 16.97 20.60
CA GLY A 4 -5.91 16.82 19.20
C GLY A 4 -5.44 15.55 18.46
N SER A 5 -6.15 14.43 18.66
CA SER A 5 -6.06 13.23 17.80
C SER A 5 -6.52 13.45 16.34
N ARG A 6 -6.94 14.67 15.96
CA ARG A 6 -7.50 15.01 14.63
C ARG A 6 -6.55 15.77 13.68
N LYS A 7 -5.35 16.12 14.12
CA LYS A 7 -4.38 16.92 13.32
C LYS A 7 -3.13 16.13 12.93
N TRP A 8 -3.29 14.84 12.64
CA TRP A 8 -2.16 13.96 12.30
C TRP A 8 -1.40 14.46 11.05
N HIS A 9 -2.08 15.08 10.09
CA HIS A 9 -1.48 15.64 8.88
C HIS A 9 -0.49 16.77 9.19
N GLU A 10 -0.76 17.59 10.22
CA GLU A 10 0.19 18.63 10.69
C GLU A 10 1.42 18.02 11.39
N LYS A 11 1.30 16.81 11.93
CA LYS A 11 2.39 16.09 12.63
C LYS A 11 3.16 15.13 11.73
N LEU A 12 2.61 14.78 10.57
CA LEU A 12 3.21 13.84 9.63
C LEU A 12 4.60 14.27 9.15
N PRO A 13 4.87 15.54 8.76
CA PRO A 13 6.21 15.93 8.31
C PRO A 13 7.26 15.75 9.40
N PHE A 14 6.92 16.07 10.65
CA PHE A 14 7.81 15.92 11.80
C PHE A 14 8.07 14.46 12.15
N ALA A 15 7.03 13.62 12.11
CA ALA A 15 7.18 12.18 12.34
C ALA A 15 8.03 11.50 11.26
N LEU A 16 7.83 11.88 9.98
CA LEU A 16 8.64 11.40 8.87
C LEU A 16 10.10 11.84 8.99
N LEU A 17 10.34 13.09 9.40
CA LEU A 17 11.68 13.59 9.65
C LEU A 17 12.37 12.76 10.74
N GLY A 18 11.72 12.58 11.88
CA GLY A 18 12.25 11.75 12.98
C GLY A 18 12.55 10.31 12.54
N TYR A 19 11.66 9.69 11.78
CA TYR A 19 11.89 8.34 11.24
C TYR A 19 13.10 8.28 10.31
N ARG A 20 13.28 9.28 9.43
CA ARG A 20 14.38 9.29 8.44
C ARG A 20 15.75 9.54 9.06
N THR A 21 15.83 10.33 10.13
CA THR A 21 17.10 10.75 10.75
C THR A 21 17.48 9.97 12.01
N THR A 22 16.56 9.18 12.57
CA THR A 22 16.86 8.33 13.73
C THR A 22 17.49 7.01 13.28
N VAL A 23 18.54 6.60 13.98
CA VAL A 23 19.17 5.30 13.76
C VAL A 23 18.21 4.19 14.18
N LEU A 24 17.91 3.26 13.27
CA LEU A 24 17.08 2.09 13.58
C LEU A 24 17.93 1.02 14.27
N THR A 25 17.37 0.41 15.31
CA THR A 25 18.06 -0.66 16.08
C THR A 25 18.32 -1.92 15.26
N SER A 26 17.49 -2.21 14.25
CA SER A 26 17.64 -3.39 13.39
C SER A 26 18.80 -3.29 12.40
N THR A 27 19.07 -2.08 11.87
CA THR A 27 20.08 -1.87 10.83
C THR A 27 21.30 -1.09 11.33
N GLY A 28 21.22 -0.44 12.50
CA GLY A 28 22.28 0.41 13.03
C GLY A 28 22.54 1.68 12.20
N ALA A 29 21.68 1.97 11.22
CA ALA A 29 21.79 3.12 10.33
C ALA A 29 20.48 3.92 10.28
N THR A 30 20.56 5.18 9.88
CA THR A 30 19.37 6.00 9.60
C THR A 30 18.75 5.56 8.27
N PRO A 31 17.41 5.52 8.13
CA PRO A 31 16.77 5.17 6.86
C PRO A 31 17.21 6.06 5.70
N TYR A 32 17.50 7.35 5.95
CA TYR A 32 17.99 8.26 4.92
C TYR A 32 19.38 7.85 4.39
N LEU A 33 20.30 7.48 5.28
CA LEU A 33 21.64 7.02 4.92
C LEU A 33 21.59 5.77 4.04
N LEU A 34 20.66 4.84 4.30
CA LEU A 34 20.50 3.64 3.47
C LEU A 34 19.98 3.94 2.07
N VAL A 35 19.18 5.01 1.89
CA VAL A 35 18.58 5.36 0.59
C VAL A 35 19.52 6.21 -0.25
N TYR A 36 20.18 7.19 0.35
CA TYR A 36 20.96 8.20 -0.38
C TYR A 36 22.48 8.07 -0.19
N GLY A 37 22.94 7.21 0.71
CA GLY A 37 24.37 7.00 0.98
C GLY A 37 25.04 8.13 1.78
N THR A 38 24.28 9.13 2.24
CA THR A 38 24.78 10.26 3.03
C THR A 38 23.91 10.50 4.26
N GLU A 39 24.49 11.09 5.31
CA GLU A 39 23.72 11.47 6.49
C GLU A 39 22.75 12.60 6.16
N ALA A 40 21.55 12.56 6.75
CA ALA A 40 20.54 13.59 6.55
C ALA A 40 20.99 14.91 7.17
N VAL A 41 21.56 15.81 6.37
CA VAL A 41 21.77 17.20 6.77
C VAL A 41 20.40 17.87 6.84
N ILE A 42 20.07 18.47 7.99
CA ILE A 42 18.78 19.14 8.19
C ILE A 42 18.64 20.25 7.14
N LEU A 43 17.79 20.01 6.14
CA LEU A 43 17.43 20.97 5.10
C LEU A 43 16.50 22.04 5.71
N ALA A 44 17.07 23.08 6.28
CA ALA A 44 16.31 24.30 6.56
C ALA A 44 16.04 25.13 5.28
N GLU A 45 16.74 24.87 4.17
CA GLU A 45 16.78 25.81 3.04
C GLU A 45 16.16 25.34 1.73
N VAL A 46 15.66 24.11 1.59
CA VAL A 46 15.11 23.68 0.29
C VAL A 46 13.85 22.83 0.44
N GLU A 47 12.71 23.49 0.61
CA GLU A 47 11.45 22.99 0.05
C GLU A 47 11.55 23.08 -1.48
N ILE A 48 12.19 22.10 -2.14
CA ILE A 48 11.88 21.86 -3.56
C ILE A 48 10.47 21.28 -3.55
N PRO A 49 9.47 22.02 -4.05
CA PRO A 49 8.13 21.46 -4.14
C PRO A 49 8.22 20.27 -5.09
N SER A 50 7.68 19.12 -4.68
CA SER A 50 7.64 17.97 -5.58
C SER A 50 6.86 18.30 -6.85
N LEU A 51 7.11 17.64 -7.97
CA LEU A 51 6.37 17.87 -9.22
C LEU A 51 4.84 17.82 -9.04
N ARG A 52 4.35 17.04 -8.07
CA ARG A 52 2.93 17.01 -7.70
C ARG A 52 2.46 18.32 -7.09
N VAL A 53 3.24 18.90 -6.18
CA VAL A 53 2.94 20.20 -5.55
C VAL A 53 3.04 21.33 -6.58
N ILE A 54 3.99 21.26 -7.51
CA ILE A 54 4.11 22.23 -8.61
C ILE A 54 2.88 22.17 -9.52
N VAL A 55 2.46 20.96 -9.91
CA VAL A 55 1.24 20.75 -10.72
C VAL A 55 -0.03 21.12 -9.93
N GLU A 56 -0.07 20.90 -8.61
CA GLU A 56 -1.18 21.29 -7.73
C GLU A 56 -1.32 22.81 -7.56
N VAL A 57 -0.24 23.59 -7.66
CA VAL A 57 -0.27 25.06 -7.59
C VAL A 57 -0.73 25.71 -8.91
N GLU A 58 -0.60 25.01 -10.04
CA GLU A 58 -0.98 25.50 -11.37
C GLU A 58 -2.42 25.14 -11.78
N ILE A 59 -3.09 24.20 -11.09
CA ILE A 59 -4.48 23.82 -11.38
C ILE A 59 -5.42 24.68 -10.52
N ASP A 60 -6.44 25.28 -11.15
CA ASP A 60 -7.49 26.03 -10.45
C ASP A 60 -8.21 25.11 -9.42
N ASP A 61 -8.38 25.59 -8.19
CA ASP A 61 -8.95 24.83 -7.06
C ASP A 61 -10.27 24.13 -7.41
N ASN A 62 -11.10 24.76 -8.27
CA ASN A 62 -12.38 24.18 -8.70
C ASN A 62 -12.23 23.05 -9.71
N GLU A 63 -11.23 23.12 -10.60
CA GLU A 63 -10.94 22.08 -11.58
C GLU A 63 -10.34 20.85 -10.87
N TRP A 64 -9.44 21.09 -9.91
CA TRP A 64 -8.90 20.04 -9.05
C TRP A 64 -9.98 19.33 -8.24
N PHE A 65 -10.91 20.09 -7.63
CA PHE A 65 -12.02 19.53 -6.87
C PHE A 65 -12.89 18.60 -7.72
N LYS A 66 -13.14 18.96 -8.98
CA LYS A 66 -13.88 18.12 -9.94
C LYS A 66 -13.11 16.85 -10.30
N ILE A 67 -11.84 16.96 -10.68
CA ILE A 67 -10.99 15.81 -11.03
C ILE A 67 -10.88 14.85 -9.83
N ARG A 68 -10.74 15.40 -8.62
CA ARG A 68 -10.65 14.61 -7.40
C ARG A 68 -11.94 13.87 -7.10
N LEU A 69 -13.10 14.53 -7.28
CA LEU A 69 -14.41 13.89 -7.11
C LEU A 69 -14.65 12.79 -8.14
N GLU A 70 -14.26 13.01 -9.40
CA GLU A 70 -14.39 12.00 -10.47
C GLU A 70 -13.48 10.78 -10.20
N GLN A 71 -12.26 11.01 -9.73
CA GLN A 71 -11.39 9.91 -9.30
C GLN A 71 -11.99 9.12 -8.12
N LEU A 72 -12.60 9.82 -7.16
CA LEU A 72 -13.25 9.17 -6.02
C LEU A 72 -14.49 8.38 -6.46
N SER A 73 -15.30 8.90 -7.39
CA SER A 73 -16.45 8.16 -7.92
C SER A 73 -16.02 6.91 -8.68
N LEU A 74 -14.95 6.97 -9.47
CA LEU A 74 -14.39 5.79 -10.15
C LEU A 74 -13.87 4.73 -9.16
N ILE A 75 -13.30 5.15 -8.03
CA ILE A 75 -12.87 4.24 -6.97
C ILE A 75 -14.09 3.64 -6.28
N ASP A 76 -15.09 4.44 -5.94
CA ASP A 76 -16.30 3.95 -5.28
C ASP A 76 -17.11 3.02 -6.18
N GLU A 77 -17.21 3.27 -7.49
CA GLU A 77 -17.79 2.33 -8.45
C GLU A 77 -17.03 1.00 -8.47
N LYS A 78 -15.70 1.03 -8.53
CA LYS A 78 -14.88 -0.19 -8.42
C LYS A 78 -15.06 -0.92 -7.09
N ARG A 79 -15.31 -0.20 -6.00
CA ARG A 79 -15.60 -0.81 -4.70
C ARG A 79 -17.01 -1.39 -4.65
N MET A 80 -17.99 -0.71 -5.24
CA MET A 80 -19.37 -1.19 -5.34
C MET A 80 -19.46 -2.45 -6.16
N THR A 81 -18.81 -2.53 -7.33
CA THR A 81 -18.74 -3.78 -8.10
C THR A 81 -18.05 -4.91 -7.34
N SER A 82 -17.01 -4.60 -6.54
CA SER A 82 -16.35 -5.58 -5.68
C SER A 82 -17.22 -6.05 -4.49
N VAL A 83 -18.14 -5.21 -4.02
CA VAL A 83 -19.05 -5.49 -2.91
C VAL A 83 -20.31 -6.22 -3.38
N GLU A 84 -20.81 -5.90 -4.58
CA GLU A 84 -22.01 -6.51 -5.17
C GLU A 84 -21.85 -8.01 -5.46
N GLU A 85 -20.62 -8.52 -5.58
CA GLU A 85 -20.41 -9.94 -5.86
C GLU A 85 -20.55 -10.87 -4.63
N LYS A 86 -20.53 -10.34 -3.40
CA LYS A 86 -20.43 -11.19 -2.21
C LYS A 86 -21.21 -10.62 -1.01
N GLY A 87 -22.42 -11.13 -0.81
CA GLY A 87 -23.19 -10.90 0.42
C GLY A 87 -22.40 -11.33 1.67
N LYS A 88 -22.72 -10.74 2.84
CA LYS A 88 -21.99 -10.92 4.12
C LYS A 88 -21.73 -12.37 4.56
N PHE A 89 -22.47 -13.34 4.00
CA PHE A 89 -22.38 -14.76 4.29
C PHE A 89 -21.88 -15.62 3.11
N SER A 90 -21.41 -15.01 2.02
CA SER A 90 -20.87 -15.76 0.90
C SER A 90 -19.48 -16.30 1.22
N GLN A 91 -19.09 -17.35 0.50
CA GLN A 91 -17.78 -17.95 0.65
C GLN A 91 -16.70 -17.02 0.10
N ASN A 92 -15.79 -16.58 1.00
CA ASN A 92 -14.67 -15.70 0.65
C ASN A 92 -13.49 -16.45 0.01
N TRP A 93 -13.48 -17.78 0.12
CA TRP A 93 -12.48 -18.64 -0.51
C TRP A 93 -12.91 -18.95 -1.95
N GLN A 94 -11.95 -18.97 -2.87
CA GLN A 94 -12.17 -19.55 -4.18
C GLN A 94 -12.27 -21.08 -4.08
N ASP A 95 -12.62 -21.71 -5.19
CA ASP A 95 -12.71 -23.16 -5.29
C ASP A 95 -11.38 -23.86 -4.92
N PRO A 96 -11.41 -25.14 -4.54
CA PRO A 96 -10.21 -25.86 -4.13
C PRO A 96 -9.16 -25.93 -5.25
N PHE A 97 -7.90 -25.65 -4.91
CA PHE A 97 -6.78 -25.79 -5.82
C PHE A 97 -5.81 -26.89 -5.35
N ILE A 98 -5.05 -27.46 -6.29
CA ILE A 98 -4.01 -28.44 -6.02
C ILE A 98 -2.65 -27.73 -6.00
N VAL A 99 -1.84 -27.99 -4.97
CA VAL A 99 -0.47 -27.47 -4.89
C VAL A 99 0.43 -28.27 -5.83
N LYS A 100 0.93 -27.61 -6.88
CA LYS A 100 1.85 -28.20 -7.86
C LYS A 100 3.30 -28.12 -7.41
N LYS A 101 3.70 -26.98 -6.83
CA LYS A 101 5.08 -26.75 -6.40
C LYS A 101 5.15 -25.75 -5.25
N VAL A 102 6.03 -26.03 -4.29
CA VAL A 102 6.36 -25.14 -3.18
C VAL A 102 7.74 -24.53 -3.43
N MET A 103 7.85 -23.21 -3.30
CA MET A 103 9.11 -22.48 -3.40
C MET A 103 9.75 -22.27 -2.02
N PRO A 104 11.08 -22.14 -1.93
CA PRO A 104 11.78 -21.94 -0.66
C PRO A 104 11.41 -20.63 0.06
N ASN A 105 10.88 -19.64 -0.67
CA ASN A 105 10.40 -18.36 -0.11
C ASN A 105 8.94 -18.41 0.40
N GLY A 106 8.31 -19.59 0.44
CA GLY A 106 6.92 -19.75 0.89
C GLY A 106 5.86 -19.48 -0.17
N ALA A 107 6.24 -19.24 -1.43
CA ALA A 107 5.29 -19.12 -2.53
C ALA A 107 4.86 -20.49 -3.10
N LEU A 108 3.61 -20.59 -3.55
CA LEU A 108 2.99 -21.79 -4.07
C LEU A 108 2.57 -21.60 -5.54
N TYR A 109 2.87 -22.58 -6.37
CA TYR A 109 2.22 -22.74 -7.68
C TYR A 109 0.99 -23.62 -7.49
N LEU A 110 -0.17 -23.06 -7.81
CA LEU A 110 -1.44 -23.76 -7.76
C LEU A 110 -1.90 -24.19 -9.16
N THR A 111 -2.57 -25.32 -9.23
CA THR A 111 -3.33 -25.76 -10.40
C THR A 111 -4.78 -25.92 -10.03
N ASP A 112 -5.66 -25.55 -10.95
CA ASP A 112 -7.08 -25.85 -10.85
C ASP A 112 -7.31 -27.37 -10.85
N ILE A 113 -8.50 -27.80 -10.46
CA ILE A 113 -8.95 -29.21 -10.48
C ILE A 113 -8.85 -29.78 -11.90
N GLU A 114 -9.00 -28.92 -12.92
CA GLU A 114 -8.84 -29.26 -14.34
C GLU A 114 -7.37 -29.27 -14.83
N GLY A 115 -6.41 -29.01 -13.93
CA GLY A 115 -4.97 -29.03 -14.23
C GLY A 115 -4.42 -27.77 -14.90
N LYS A 116 -5.25 -26.73 -15.10
CA LYS A 116 -4.80 -25.43 -15.59
C LYS A 116 -3.96 -24.73 -14.51
N MET A 117 -2.76 -24.26 -14.88
CA MET A 117 -1.91 -23.52 -13.94
C MET A 117 -2.51 -22.14 -13.67
N VAL A 118 -2.57 -21.79 -12.39
CA VAL A 118 -2.81 -20.40 -11.98
C VAL A 118 -1.55 -19.61 -12.34
N GLU A 119 -1.72 -18.53 -13.11
CA GLU A 119 -0.60 -17.76 -13.66
C GLU A 119 0.26 -17.09 -12.58
N MET A 120 -0.32 -16.84 -11.40
CA MET A 120 0.35 -16.21 -10.27
C MET A 120 0.74 -17.21 -9.18
N THR A 121 1.91 -16.98 -8.59
CA THR A 121 2.34 -17.65 -7.36
C THR A 121 1.64 -17.03 -6.15
N ILE A 122 1.10 -17.87 -5.27
CA ILE A 122 0.34 -17.43 -4.09
C ILE A 122 1.16 -17.66 -2.82
N ASN A 123 1.09 -16.76 -1.85
CA ASN A 123 1.72 -16.96 -0.54
C ASN A 123 1.05 -18.15 0.20
N ALA A 124 1.84 -19.06 0.77
CA ALA A 124 1.34 -20.18 1.56
C ALA A 124 0.43 -19.76 2.73
N ASP A 125 0.67 -18.61 3.35
CA ASP A 125 -0.16 -18.09 4.46
C ASP A 125 -1.56 -17.67 3.99
N ALA A 126 -1.74 -17.44 2.69
CA ALA A 126 -3.02 -17.08 2.10
C ALA A 126 -3.86 -18.30 1.68
N VAL A 127 -3.43 -19.53 1.96
CA VAL A 127 -4.13 -20.77 1.58
C VAL A 127 -4.58 -21.54 2.82
N LYS A 128 -5.75 -22.20 2.74
CA LYS A 128 -6.25 -23.12 3.77
C LYS A 128 -6.30 -24.55 3.24
N ARG A 129 -6.01 -25.52 4.13
CA ARG A 129 -6.21 -26.94 3.83
C ARG A 129 -7.69 -27.21 3.60
N TYR A 130 -8.00 -27.82 2.47
CA TYR A 130 -9.34 -28.30 2.14
C TYR A 130 -9.46 -29.75 2.60
N TYR A 131 -10.50 -30.06 3.37
CA TYR A 131 -10.81 -31.40 3.84
C TYR A 131 -12.11 -31.84 3.17
N VAL A 132 -12.12 -33.07 2.64
CA VAL A 132 -13.29 -33.74 2.03
C VAL A 132 -13.94 -34.64 3.06
#